data_AF-A0AA39ITE4-F1
#
_entry.id   AF-A0AA39ITE4-F1
#
_cell.length_a   1.000
_cell.length_b   1.000
_cell.length_c   1.000
_cell.angle_alpha   90.00
_cell.angle_beta   90.00
_cell.angle_gamma   90.00
#
_symmetry.space_group_name_H-M   'P 1'
#
loop_
_entity.id
_entity.type
_entity.pdbx_description
1 polymer ?
#
loop_
_entity_poly.entity_id
_entity_poly.type
_entity_poly.pdbx_seq_one_letter_code
_entity_poly.pdbx_strand_id
1 'polypeptide(L)'
;MPAHLIKDFSEAFSHFPDTGFVWIEELNAKHRQRNIKVVQCIPQRILFGQPKTGTVICGPNSFLEAAQAGVPMMGDQHQQSAILLEHGTGVVSTKAALDVDPVV
;
A
#
# COMPACT_ATOMS: atom_id res chain seq x y z
N MET A 1 2.35 -10.79 -7.61
CA MET A 1 3.22 -9.70 -8.13
C MET A 1 4.52 -10.29 -8.72
N PRO A 2 5.22 -9.66 -9.70
CA PRO A 2 6.56 -10.09 -10.12
C PRO A 2 7.56 -10.14 -8.95
N ALA A 3 8.46 -11.12 -8.93
CA ALA A 3 9.34 -11.38 -7.78
C ALA A 3 10.29 -10.21 -7.42
N HIS A 4 10.76 -9.44 -8.40
CA HIS A 4 11.64 -8.29 -8.15
C HIS A 4 10.90 -7.17 -7.39
N LEU A 5 9.67 -6.84 -7.80
CA LEU A 5 8.85 -5.85 -7.09
C LEU A 5 8.57 -6.29 -5.64
N ILE A 6 8.38 -7.58 -5.40
CA ILE A 6 8.17 -8.08 -4.02
C ILE A 6 9.41 -7.78 -3.15
N LYS A 7 10.61 -7.97 -3.71
CA LYS A 7 11.86 -7.66 -3.03
C LYS A 7 11.97 -6.14 -2.80
N ASP A 8 11.73 -5.33 -3.81
CA ASP A 8 11.88 -3.87 -3.73
C ASP A 8 10.91 -3.25 -2.71
N PHE A 9 9.64 -3.68 -2.69
CA PHE A 9 8.69 -3.28 -1.64
C PHE A 9 9.13 -3.72 -0.25
N SER A 10 9.63 -4.97 -0.12
CA SER A 10 10.12 -5.46 1.17
C SER A 10 11.34 -4.66 1.65
N GLU A 11 12.19 -4.20 0.75
CA GLU A 11 13.37 -3.38 1.05
C GLU A 11 12.94 -1.96 1.45
N ALA A 12 12.08 -1.32 0.65
CA ALA A 12 11.52 -0.01 0.96
C ALA A 12 10.82 0.02 2.31
N PHE A 13 9.99 -0.98 2.62
CA PHE A 13 9.32 -1.06 3.92
C PHE A 13 10.29 -1.23 5.08
N SER A 14 11.45 -1.86 4.88
CA SER A 14 12.47 -2.03 5.93
C SER A 14 13.07 -0.69 6.40
N HIS A 15 13.02 0.35 5.56
CA HIS A 15 13.47 1.70 5.92
C HIS A 15 12.52 2.42 6.90
N PHE A 16 11.34 1.86 7.18
CA PHE A 16 10.35 2.42 8.11
C PHE A 16 10.15 1.52 9.34
N PRO A 17 11.13 1.43 10.26
CA PRO A 17 11.09 0.46 11.37
C PRO A 17 9.93 0.70 12.35
N ASP A 18 9.45 1.94 12.47
CA ASP A 18 8.34 2.31 13.36
C ASP A 18 6.96 2.15 12.70
N THR A 19 6.91 1.79 11.41
CA THR A 19 5.66 1.62 10.65
C THR A 19 5.41 0.14 10.40
N GLY A 20 4.23 -0.34 10.81
CA GLY A 20 3.78 -1.70 10.52
C GLY A 20 3.03 -1.80 9.19
N PHE A 21 3.45 -2.74 8.34
CA PHE A 21 2.82 -3.01 7.05
C PHE A 21 2.02 -4.31 7.10
N VAL A 22 0.78 -4.27 6.62
CA VAL A 22 -0.02 -5.48 6.35
C VAL A 22 -0.04 -5.70 4.85
N TRP A 23 0.51 -6.82 4.39
CA TRP A 23 0.58 -7.17 2.98
C TRP A 23 -0.32 -8.37 2.71
N ILE A 24 -1.36 -8.17 1.91
CA ILE A 24 -2.27 -9.22 1.46
C ILE A 24 -1.70 -9.84 0.18
N GLU A 25 -1.17 -11.08 0.24
CA GLU A 25 -0.64 -11.79 -0.93
C GLU A 25 -0.87 -13.30 -0.78
N GLU A 26 -1.28 -13.95 -1.87
CA GLU A 26 -1.34 -15.40 -1.98
C GLU A 26 0.06 -15.99 -2.25
N LEU A 27 0.66 -16.55 -1.20
CA LEU A 27 1.90 -17.37 -1.16
C LEU A 27 3.30 -16.70 -1.08
N ASN A 28 4.07 -17.23 -0.12
CA ASN A 28 5.54 -17.40 -0.09
C ASN A 28 6.44 -16.16 -0.18
N ALA A 29 6.20 -15.13 0.63
CA ALA A 29 7.25 -14.16 0.89
C ALA A 29 8.38 -14.79 1.73
N LYS A 30 9.46 -15.22 1.08
CA LYS A 30 10.78 -15.44 1.71
C LYS A 30 11.36 -14.11 2.25
N HIS A 31 10.78 -12.98 1.87
CA HIS A 31 11.18 -11.61 2.23
C HIS A 31 10.36 -11.09 3.41
N ARG A 32 10.53 -11.71 4.59
CA ARG A 32 9.89 -11.24 5.83
C ARG A 32 10.82 -10.28 6.57
N GLN A 33 10.46 -9.01 6.59
CA GLN A 33 11.02 -8.03 7.52
C GLN A 33 10.19 -8.00 8.80
N ARG A 34 10.79 -7.56 9.93
CA ARG A 34 10.11 -7.55 11.24
C ARG A 34 8.82 -6.71 11.25
N ASN A 35 8.77 -5.66 10.44
CA ASN A 35 7.65 -4.73 10.36
C ASN A 35 6.62 -5.07 9.27
N ILE A 36 6.75 -6.23 8.59
CA ILE A 36 5.81 -6.67 7.55
C ILE A 36 5.04 -7.91 8.03
N LYS A 37 3.72 -7.80 8.11
CA LYS A 37 2.80 -8.92 8.36
C LYS A 37 2.14 -9.34 7.05
N VAL A 38 2.60 -10.45 6.49
CA VAL A 38 1.99 -11.07 5.30
C VAL A 38 0.79 -11.91 5.72
N VAL A 39 -0.36 -11.65 5.10
CA VAL A 39 -1.61 -12.37 5.32
C VAL A 39 -2.15 -12.88 3.98
N GLN A 40 -2.68 -14.10 3.96
CA GLN A 40 -3.21 -14.68 2.72
C GLN A 40 -4.56 -14.06 2.35
N CYS A 41 -5.43 -13.88 3.34
CA CYS A 41 -6.74 -13.30 3.16
C CYS A 41 -7.17 -12.63 4.46
N ILE A 42 -7.73 -11.44 4.34
CA ILE A 42 -8.36 -10.70 5.42
C ILE A 42 -9.51 -9.89 4.81
N PRO A 43 -10.66 -9.77 5.49
CA PRO A 43 -11.70 -8.87 5.02
C PRO A 43 -11.17 -7.44 4.99
N GLN A 44 -10.97 -6.90 3.80
CA GLN A 44 -10.29 -5.63 3.58
C GLN A 44 -10.95 -4.45 4.33
N ARG A 45 -12.28 -4.43 4.38
CA ARG A 45 -13.07 -3.47 5.18
C ARG A 45 -12.67 -3.42 6.66
N ILE A 46 -12.23 -4.54 7.24
CA ILE A 46 -11.80 -4.59 8.64
C ILE A 46 -10.50 -3.82 8.80
N LEU A 47 -9.56 -3.93 7.86
CA LEU A 47 -8.32 -3.15 7.87
C LEU A 47 -8.63 -1.66 7.72
N PHE A 48 -9.49 -1.29 6.76
CA PHE A 48 -9.81 0.12 6.53
C PHE A 48 -10.54 0.78 7.71
N GLY A 49 -11.34 0.01 8.45
CA GLY A 49 -11.99 0.49 9.67
C GLY A 49 -11.09 0.53 10.92
N GLN A 50 -9.82 0.09 10.86
CA GLN A 50 -8.92 0.19 12.00
C GLN A 50 -8.43 1.64 12.17
N PRO A 51 -8.50 2.23 13.38
CA PRO A 51 -7.92 3.55 13.65
C PRO A 51 -6.41 3.65 13.41
N LYS A 52 -5.72 2.51 13.33
CA LYS A 52 -4.28 2.43 13.08
C LYS A 52 -3.92 2.38 11.59
N THR A 53 -4.90 2.30 10.70
CA THR A 53 -4.66 2.28 9.25
C THR A 53 -4.42 3.70 8.76
N GLY A 54 -3.15 4.04 8.54
CA GLY A 54 -2.75 5.38 8.12
C GLY A 54 -2.82 5.61 6.60
N THR A 55 -2.60 4.58 5.79
CA THR A 55 -2.67 4.67 4.33
C THR A 55 -2.87 3.30 3.70
N VAL A 56 -3.29 3.27 2.42
CA VAL A 56 -3.39 2.03 1.63
C VAL A 56 -2.85 2.21 0.20
N ILE A 57 -2.15 1.18 -0.30
CA ILE A 57 -1.82 1.00 -1.71
C ILE A 57 -2.78 -0.04 -2.27
N CYS A 58 -3.72 0.36 -3.14
CA CYS A 58 -4.75 -0.55 -3.62
C CYS A 58 -5.23 -0.26 -5.05
N GLY A 59 -5.84 -1.27 -5.68
CA GLY A 59 -6.44 -1.15 -7.01
C GLY A 59 -7.88 -0.63 -7.02
N PRO A 60 -8.53 -0.60 -8.21
CA PRO A 60 -9.83 0.04 -8.43
C PRO A 60 -10.95 -0.43 -7.49
N ASN A 61 -11.06 -1.74 -7.26
CA ASN A 61 -12.16 -2.31 -6.47
C ASN A 61 -12.06 -1.93 -4.98
N SER A 62 -10.85 -1.66 -4.51
CA SER A 62 -10.54 -1.32 -3.13
C SER A 62 -10.59 0.19 -2.87
N PHE A 63 -10.48 0.98 -3.94
CA PHE A 63 -10.46 2.44 -3.88
C PHE A 63 -11.71 3.01 -3.22
N LEU A 64 -12.90 2.56 -3.65
CA LEU A 64 -14.17 3.05 -3.09
C LEU A 64 -14.31 2.68 -1.61
N GLU A 65 -13.89 1.48 -1.21
CA GLU A 65 -13.93 1.04 0.18
C GLU A 65 -13.00 1.87 1.07
N ALA A 66 -11.78 2.18 0.59
CA ALA A 66 -10.82 3.02 1.29
C ALA A 66 -11.32 4.47 1.42
N ALA A 67 -11.87 5.02 0.33
CA ALA A 67 -12.47 6.35 0.32
C ALA A 67 -13.64 6.47 1.31
N GLN A 68 -14.53 5.47 1.33
CA GLN A 68 -15.65 5.43 2.28
C GLN A 68 -15.20 5.34 3.74
N ALA A 69 -14.09 4.67 4.00
CA ALA A 69 -13.49 4.56 5.32
C ALA A 69 -12.67 5.80 5.73
N GLY A 70 -12.49 6.77 4.82
CA GLY A 70 -11.66 7.95 5.06
C GLY A 70 -10.17 7.64 5.17
N VAL A 71 -9.72 6.53 4.59
CA VAL A 71 -8.31 6.13 4.60
C VAL A 71 -7.59 6.80 3.42
N PRO A 72 -6.51 7.57 3.67
CA PRO A 72 -5.67 8.11 2.61
C PRO A 72 -5.12 7.01 1.71
N MET A 73 -5.01 7.30 0.41
CA MET A 73 -4.59 6.30 -0.58
C MET A 73 -3.33 6.73 -1.33
N MET A 74 -2.55 5.73 -1.73
CA MET A 74 -1.47 5.88 -2.68
C MET A 74 -1.87 5.20 -3.99
N GLY A 75 -2.11 6.01 -5.03
CA GLY A 75 -2.60 5.52 -6.33
C GLY A 75 -1.50 5.40 -7.37
N ASP A 76 -1.44 4.24 -8.04
CA ASP A 76 -0.49 3.96 -9.14
C ASP A 76 -1.17 3.85 -10.52
N GLN A 77 -2.50 3.98 -10.60
CA GLN A 77 -3.29 3.88 -11.84
C GLN A 77 -3.97 5.20 -12.20
N HIS A 78 -3.87 5.58 -13.47
CA HIS A 78 -4.19 6.91 -14.01
C HIS A 78 -5.54 7.50 -13.56
N GLN A 79 -6.63 6.71 -13.58
CA GLN A 79 -7.96 7.20 -13.22
C GLN A 79 -8.12 7.45 -11.70
N GLN A 80 -7.62 6.54 -10.86
CA GLN A 80 -7.68 6.74 -9.40
C GLN A 80 -6.74 7.85 -8.96
N SER A 81 -5.56 7.91 -9.55
CA SER A 81 -4.60 8.98 -9.30
C SER A 81 -5.19 10.37 -9.60
N ALA A 82 -5.93 10.52 -10.69
CA ALA A 82 -6.62 11.78 -11.00
C ALA A 82 -7.66 12.14 -9.92
N ILE A 83 -8.47 11.18 -9.47
CA ILE A 83 -9.47 11.40 -8.42
C ILE A 83 -8.81 11.78 -7.08
N LEU A 84 -7.70 11.12 -6.71
CA LEU A 84 -6.96 11.43 -5.48
C LEU A 84 -6.41 12.85 -5.48
N LEU A 85 -5.83 13.28 -6.61
CA LEU A 85 -5.28 14.61 -6.77
C LEU A 85 -6.38 15.68 -6.78
N GLU A 86 -7.49 15.43 -7.46
CA GLU A 86 -8.64 16.34 -7.52
C GLU A 86 -9.24 16.60 -6.13
N HIS A 87 -9.32 15.57 -5.28
CA HIS A 87 -9.96 15.65 -3.97
C HIS A 87 -8.98 15.89 -2.81
N GLY A 88 -7.67 15.89 -3.06
CA GLY A 88 -6.64 16.05 -2.03
C GLY A 88 -6.61 14.92 -0.99
N THR A 89 -7.07 13.72 -1.35
CA THR A 89 -7.28 12.57 -0.44
C THR A 89 -6.17 11.53 -0.50
N GLY A 90 -5.08 11.81 -1.23
CA GLY A 90 -3.99 10.86 -1.36
C GLY A 90 -2.78 11.41 -2.11
N VAL A 91 -1.78 10.54 -2.25
CA VAL A 91 -0.56 10.80 -3.02
C VAL A 91 -0.54 9.90 -4.24
N VAL A 92 0.02 10.40 -5.33
CA VAL A 92 0.17 9.64 -6.57
C VAL A 92 1.64 9.33 -6.76
N SER A 93 1.95 8.05 -6.94
CA SER A 93 3.28 7.62 -7.38
C SER A 93 3.13 6.77 -8.63
N THR A 94 3.97 7.03 -9.62
CA THR A 94 3.98 6.21 -10.82
C THR A 94 4.81 4.95 -10.57
N LYS A 95 4.48 3.85 -11.26
CA LYS A 95 5.31 2.62 -11.18
C LYS A 95 6.77 2.86 -11.55
N ALA A 96 7.04 3.82 -12.44
CA ALA A 96 8.40 4.21 -12.84
C ALA A 96 9.13 5.05 -11.78
N ALA A 97 8.41 5.62 -10.82
CA ALA A 97 8.94 6.39 -9.70
C ALA A 97 8.97 5.60 -8.39
N LEU A 98 8.60 4.31 -8.41
CA LEU A 98 8.80 3.43 -7.26
C LEU A 98 10.30 3.14 -7.17
N ASP A 99 10.92 3.71 -6.16
CA ASP A 99 12.33 3.52 -5.84
C ASP A 99 12.45 3.22 -4.34
N VAL A 100 13.56 2.58 -3.98
CA VAL A 100 13.95 2.29 -2.61
C VAL A 100 14.61 3.51 -1.96
N ASP A 101 15.12 4.43 -2.78
CA ASP A 101 15.73 5.69 -2.32
C ASP A 101 14.66 6.62 -1.71
N PRO A 102 14.91 7.16 -0.50
CA PRO A 102 13.96 8.03 0.17
C PRO A 102 13.77 9.33 -0.63
N VAL A 103 12.51 9.74 -0.80
CA VAL A 103 12.18 11.10 -1.23
C VAL A 103 12.58 12.04 -0.09
N VAL A 104 13.68 12.77 -0.27
CA VAL A 104 14.19 13.81 0.65
C VAL A 104 13.31 15.05 0.61
#